data_AF-A0A3B8MHF1-F1
#
_entry.id   AF-A0A3B8MHF1-F1
#
_cell.length_a   1.000
_cell.length_b   1.000
_cell.length_c   1.000
_cell.angle_alpha   90.00
_cell.angle_beta   90.00
_cell.angle_gamma   90.00
#
_symmetry.space_group_name_H-M   'P 1'
#
loop_
_entity.id
_entity.type
_entity.pdbx_description
1 polymer ?
#
loop_
_entity_poly.entity_id
_entity_poly.type
_entity_poly.pdbx_seq_one_letter_code
_entity_poly.pdbx_strand_id
1 'polypeptide(L)'
;MSRRWTQVSRDTEEIDLVGFVDIDESAARTRADDYGNADAATGTDLAKMLDDLTPDAVFDCTIPEAHTDVALEAFAHGCHVMSEKPMADSMENARRAAAAADEADRLYAIIQNRRYDPNIRRLRRALDRDVVGALTTLNCDFYIGAHFGGFRDHMPHVLLLDMA
;
A
#
# COMPACT_ATOMS: atom_id res chain seq x y z
N MET A 1 -1.26 -7.44 -6.53
CA MET A 1 -0.23 -6.96 -5.58
C MET A 1 -0.27 -7.74 -4.27
N SER A 2 -1.46 -7.99 -3.71
CA SER A 2 -1.70 -8.78 -2.49
C SER A 2 -0.86 -10.06 -2.32
N ARG A 3 -0.65 -10.85 -3.38
CA ARG A 3 0.20 -12.07 -3.31
C ARG A 3 1.64 -11.82 -2.81
N ARG A 4 2.21 -10.65 -3.10
CA ARG A 4 3.57 -10.32 -2.65
C ARG A 4 3.59 -10.02 -1.15
N TRP A 5 2.54 -9.35 -0.66
CA TRP A 5 2.37 -9.06 0.76
C TRP A 5 2.11 -10.32 1.56
N THR A 6 1.26 -11.22 1.06
CA THR A 6 1.05 -12.52 1.72
C THR A 6 2.34 -13.31 1.82
N GLN A 7 3.17 -13.35 0.78
CA GLN A 7 4.47 -14.02 0.88
C GLN A 7 5.39 -13.37 1.93
N VAL A 8 5.54 -12.04 1.89
CA VAL A 8 6.42 -11.32 2.83
C VAL A 8 5.94 -11.46 4.28
N SER A 9 4.64 -11.37 4.53
CA SER A 9 4.07 -11.59 5.87
C SER A 9 4.38 -12.97 6.40
N ARG A 10 4.31 -14.01 5.55
CA ARG A 10 4.58 -15.40 5.95
C ARG A 10 6.02 -15.56 6.45
N ASP A 11 6.93 -14.85 5.80
CA ASP A 11 8.37 -14.93 6.07
C ASP A 11 8.81 -13.95 7.17
N THR A 12 7.88 -13.20 7.78
CA THR A 12 8.15 -12.21 8.83
C THR A 12 7.49 -12.65 10.13
N GLU A 13 8.29 -13.10 11.11
CA GLU A 13 7.80 -13.68 12.37
C GLU A 13 6.93 -12.71 13.19
N GLU A 14 7.15 -11.40 13.03
CA GLU A 14 6.41 -10.35 13.73
C GLU A 14 5.04 -10.05 13.11
N ILE A 15 4.66 -10.69 12.00
CA ILE A 15 3.39 -10.46 11.30
C ILE A 15 2.54 -11.73 11.35
N ASP A 16 1.36 -11.61 11.95
CA ASP A 16 0.29 -12.60 11.83
C ASP A 16 -0.84 -12.06 10.94
N LEU A 17 -1.15 -12.77 9.85
CA LEU A 17 -2.28 -12.39 8.98
C LEU A 17 -3.55 -13.06 9.46
N VAL A 18 -4.38 -12.26 10.14
CA VAL A 18 -5.62 -12.72 10.79
C VAL A 18 -6.84 -12.72 9.87
N GLY A 19 -6.82 -11.98 8.75
CA GLY A 19 -7.97 -11.93 7.85
C GLY A 19 -7.72 -11.37 6.46
N PHE A 20 -8.62 -11.72 5.55
CA PHE A 20 -8.66 -11.27 4.15
C PHE A 20 -10.04 -10.73 3.81
N VAL A 21 -10.08 -9.52 3.25
CA VAL A 21 -11.33 -8.87 2.86
C VAL A 21 -11.29 -8.54 1.37
N ASP A 22 -12.34 -8.91 0.66
CA ASP A 22 -12.57 -8.51 -0.73
C ASP A 22 -14.09 -8.51 -0.98
N ILE A 23 -14.57 -7.58 -1.80
CA ILE A 23 -15.99 -7.54 -2.20
C ILE A 23 -16.40 -8.82 -2.95
N ASP A 24 -15.44 -9.50 -3.58
CA ASP A 24 -15.57 -10.86 -4.09
C ASP A 24 -15.01 -11.86 -3.06
N GLU A 25 -15.91 -12.54 -2.34
CA GLU A 25 -15.54 -13.53 -1.32
C GLU A 25 -14.61 -14.63 -1.86
N SER A 26 -14.74 -14.99 -3.14
CA SER A 26 -13.89 -16.00 -3.77
C SER A 26 -12.45 -15.52 -3.91
N ALA A 27 -12.24 -14.23 -4.15
CA ALA A 27 -10.93 -13.61 -4.17
C ALA A 27 -10.29 -13.62 -2.78
N ALA A 28 -11.04 -13.25 -1.73
CA ALA A 28 -10.58 -13.32 -0.34
C ALA A 28 -10.15 -14.74 0.07
N ARG A 29 -10.99 -15.75 -0.20
CA ARG A 29 -10.69 -17.16 0.06
C ARG A 29 -9.46 -17.65 -0.70
N THR A 30 -9.35 -17.32 -1.98
CA THR A 30 -8.17 -17.67 -2.78
C THR A 30 -6.89 -17.06 -2.19
N ARG A 31 -6.94 -15.84 -1.65
CA ARG A 31 -5.76 -15.22 -1.02
C ARG A 31 -5.39 -15.89 0.30
N ALA A 32 -6.37 -16.28 1.11
CA ALA A 32 -6.14 -17.04 2.34
C ALA A 32 -5.48 -18.39 2.05
N ASP A 33 -5.98 -19.11 1.03
CA ASP A 33 -5.42 -20.39 0.57
C ASP A 33 -3.97 -20.22 0.08
N ASP A 34 -3.71 -19.20 -0.76
CA ASP A 34 -2.36 -18.89 -1.25
C ASP A 34 -1.39 -18.51 -0.11
N TYR A 35 -1.90 -17.93 0.99
CA TYR A 35 -1.13 -17.67 2.20
C TYR A 35 -0.93 -18.91 3.07
N GLY A 36 -1.67 -19.99 2.82
CA GLY A 36 -1.57 -21.24 3.57
C GLY A 36 -1.96 -21.10 5.04
N ASN A 37 -2.79 -20.10 5.37
CA ASN A 37 -3.38 -19.96 6.69
C ASN A 37 -4.86 -20.33 6.60
N ALA A 38 -5.17 -21.58 6.96
CA ALA A 38 -6.55 -22.07 6.99
C ALA A 38 -7.40 -21.40 8.09
N ASP A 39 -6.73 -20.77 9.08
CA ASP A 39 -7.39 -20.13 10.21
C ASP A 39 -7.66 -18.63 9.98
N ALA A 40 -7.14 -18.05 8.87
CA ALA A 40 -7.39 -16.66 8.53
C ALA A 40 -8.87 -16.47 8.15
N ALA A 41 -9.53 -15.51 8.82
CA ALA A 41 -10.91 -15.19 8.51
C ALA A 41 -11.02 -14.59 7.10
N THR A 42 -12.13 -14.87 6.41
CA THR A 42 -12.43 -14.27 5.11
C THR A 42 -13.79 -13.59 5.18
N GLY A 43 -13.91 -12.43 4.53
CA GLY A 43 -15.15 -11.67 4.55
C GLY A 43 -15.26 -10.69 3.40
N THR A 44 -16.46 -10.15 3.21
CA THR A 44 -16.76 -9.15 2.17
C THR A 44 -17.05 -7.77 2.74
N ASP A 45 -17.13 -7.65 4.06
CA ASP A 45 -17.41 -6.42 4.80
C ASP A 45 -16.19 -6.06 5.65
N LEU A 46 -15.56 -4.94 5.32
CA LEU A 46 -14.35 -4.48 6.00
C LEU A 46 -14.63 -4.11 7.46
N ALA A 47 -15.65 -3.30 7.73
CA ALA A 47 -15.97 -2.83 9.07
C ALA A 47 -16.25 -4.01 10.01
N LYS A 48 -17.07 -4.97 9.55
CA LYS A 48 -17.34 -6.19 10.31
C LYS A 48 -16.07 -6.98 10.63
N MET A 49 -15.17 -7.11 9.66
CA MET A 49 -13.92 -7.86 9.84
C MET A 49 -12.95 -7.13 10.79
N LEU A 50 -12.93 -5.79 10.77
CA LEU A 50 -12.15 -5.00 11.72
C LEU A 50 -12.70 -5.13 13.15
N ASP A 51 -14.02 -5.12 13.32
CA ASP A 51 -14.68 -5.35 14.61
C ASP A 51 -14.43 -6.76 15.16
N ASP A 52 -14.59 -7.79 14.33
CA ASP A 52 -14.51 -9.18 14.75
C ASP A 52 -13.06 -9.62 15.06
N LEU A 53 -12.07 -9.06 14.34
CA LEU A 53 -10.66 -9.48 14.43
C LEU A 53 -9.78 -8.50 15.20
N THR A 54 -10.15 -7.23 15.29
CA THR A 54 -9.38 -6.16 15.95
C THR A 54 -7.89 -6.12 15.57
N PRO A 55 -7.54 -6.05 14.27
CA PRO A 55 -6.14 -6.11 13.84
C PRO A 55 -5.37 -4.82 14.17
N ASP A 56 -4.05 -4.94 14.36
CA ASP A 56 -3.18 -3.76 14.57
C ASP A 56 -3.01 -2.90 13.30
N ALA A 57 -3.03 -3.54 12.13
CA ALA A 57 -2.77 -2.89 10.85
C ALA A 57 -3.56 -3.50 9.69
N VAL A 58 -3.81 -2.68 8.67
CA VAL A 58 -4.47 -3.06 7.40
C VAL A 58 -3.50 -2.87 6.24
N PHE A 59 -3.38 -3.92 5.41
CA PHE A 59 -2.71 -3.85 4.12
C PHE A 59 -3.74 -3.60 3.02
N ASP A 60 -3.88 -2.34 2.62
CA ASP A 60 -4.82 -1.94 1.59
C ASP A 60 -4.20 -2.15 0.20
N CYS A 61 -4.63 -3.23 -0.43
CA CYS A 61 -4.23 -3.63 -1.78
C CYS A 61 -5.37 -3.42 -2.80
N THR A 62 -6.32 -2.53 -2.49
CA THR A 62 -7.50 -2.32 -3.33
C THR A 62 -7.17 -1.47 -4.56
N ILE A 63 -8.20 -1.04 -5.30
CA ILE A 63 -8.04 -0.13 -6.43
C ILE A 63 -7.95 1.32 -5.92
N PRO A 64 -7.35 2.25 -6.68
CA PRO A 64 -7.17 3.65 -6.25
C PRO A 64 -8.44 4.34 -5.75
N GLU A 65 -9.58 4.03 -6.36
CA GLU A 65 -10.89 4.59 -6.02
C GLU A 65 -11.37 4.13 -4.63
N ALA A 66 -10.89 2.99 -4.14
CA ALA A 66 -11.27 2.41 -2.86
C ALA A 66 -10.29 2.73 -1.72
N HIS A 67 -9.03 3.09 -2.02
CA HIS A 67 -7.98 3.30 -1.01
C HIS A 67 -8.39 4.25 0.11
N THR A 68 -9.05 5.36 -0.23
CA THR A 68 -9.41 6.37 0.75
C THR A 68 -10.46 5.86 1.72
N ASP A 69 -11.51 5.21 1.23
CA ASP A 69 -12.57 4.72 2.10
C ASP A 69 -12.09 3.55 2.98
N VAL A 70 -11.24 2.67 2.42
CA VAL A 70 -10.58 1.60 3.20
C VAL A 70 -9.70 2.18 4.30
N ALA A 71 -8.89 3.19 3.99
CA ALA A 71 -8.01 3.82 4.97
C ALA A 71 -8.80 4.53 6.08
N LEU A 72 -9.84 5.29 5.72
CA LEU A 72 -10.71 5.95 6.71
C LEU A 72 -11.39 4.95 7.64
N GLU A 73 -11.92 3.86 7.10
CA GLU A 73 -12.55 2.80 7.89
C GLU A 73 -11.55 2.16 8.86
N ALA A 74 -10.35 1.84 8.39
CA ALA A 74 -9.28 1.27 9.20
C ALA A 74 -8.83 2.23 10.32
N PHE A 75 -8.69 3.53 10.04
CA PHE A 75 -8.34 4.51 11.07
C PHE A 75 -9.45 4.69 12.10
N ALA A 76 -10.72 4.63 11.69
CA ALA A 76 -11.86 4.67 12.61
C ALA A 76 -11.85 3.48 13.60
N HIS A 77 -11.29 2.34 13.20
CA HIS A 77 -11.07 1.15 14.03
C HIS A 77 -9.71 1.14 14.75
N GLY A 78 -8.94 2.23 14.65
CA GLY A 78 -7.66 2.37 15.34
C GLY A 78 -6.54 1.51 14.75
N CYS A 79 -6.60 1.14 13.47
CA CYS A 79 -5.56 0.40 12.79
C CYS A 79 -4.52 1.33 12.16
N HIS A 80 -3.27 0.87 12.06
CA HIS A 80 -2.29 1.42 11.12
C HIS A 80 -2.66 1.00 9.69
N VAL A 81 -2.29 1.78 8.67
CA VAL A 81 -2.60 1.45 7.27
C VAL A 81 -1.34 1.47 6.42
N MET A 82 -1.16 0.42 5.63
CA MET A 82 -0.20 0.39 4.53
C MET A 82 -0.94 0.20 3.20
N SER A 83 -1.08 1.28 2.42
CA SER A 83 -1.80 1.26 1.13
C SER A 83 -0.86 1.14 -0.05
N GLU A 84 -1.33 0.45 -1.09
CA GLU A 84 -0.72 0.48 -2.41
C GLU A 84 -0.73 1.90 -2.98
N LYS A 85 0.16 2.14 -3.93
CA LYS A 85 0.14 3.34 -4.76
C LYS A 85 -0.83 3.16 -5.93
N PRO A 86 -1.35 4.26 -6.51
CA PRO A 86 -1.33 5.64 -6.00
C PRO A 86 -2.08 5.76 -4.66
N MET A 87 -1.64 6.66 -3.78
CA MET A 87 -2.22 6.85 -2.43
C MET A 87 -3.75 7.00 -2.43
N ALA A 88 -4.28 7.72 -3.43
CA ALA A 88 -5.69 7.87 -3.68
C ALA A 88 -5.90 8.21 -5.17
N ASP A 89 -7.15 8.22 -5.61
CA ASP A 89 -7.59 8.65 -6.95
C ASP A 89 -7.47 10.18 -7.18
N SER A 90 -7.39 10.98 -6.12
CA SER A 90 -7.29 12.43 -6.19
C SER A 90 -6.46 13.04 -5.04
N MET A 91 -5.96 14.25 -5.26
CA MET A 91 -5.23 15.00 -4.22
C MET A 91 -6.11 15.38 -3.02
N GLU A 92 -7.40 15.60 -3.24
CA GLU A 92 -8.36 15.87 -2.16
C GLU A 92 -8.53 14.64 -1.27
N ASN A 93 -8.76 13.48 -1.88
CA ASN A 93 -8.90 12.22 -1.16
C ASN A 93 -7.60 11.82 -0.45
N ALA A 94 -6.43 12.03 -1.08
CA ALA A 94 -5.14 11.81 -0.44
C ALA A 94 -4.95 12.68 0.82
N ARG A 95 -5.35 13.97 0.77
CA ARG A 95 -5.32 14.86 1.95
C ARG A 95 -6.29 14.42 3.03
N ARG A 96 -7.49 13.95 2.64
CA ARG A 96 -8.51 13.45 3.57
C ARG A 96 -8.00 12.23 4.34
N ALA A 97 -7.41 11.26 3.65
CA ALA A 97 -6.83 10.08 4.29
C ALA A 97 -5.62 10.42 5.19
N ALA A 98 -4.77 11.36 4.78
CA ALA A 98 -3.66 11.84 5.63
C ALA A 98 -4.16 12.51 6.93
N ALA A 99 -5.16 13.38 6.83
CA ALA A 99 -5.75 14.04 7.99
C ALA A 99 -6.38 13.03 8.96
N ALA A 100 -7.09 12.02 8.44
CA ALA A 100 -7.67 10.98 9.27
C ALA A 100 -6.63 10.12 9.99
N ALA A 101 -5.49 9.84 9.35
CA ALA A 101 -4.38 9.15 10.00
C ALA A 101 -3.81 9.97 11.17
N ASP A 102 -3.63 11.29 10.95
CA ASP A 102 -3.16 12.22 11.98
C ASP A 102 -4.16 12.33 13.15
N GLU A 103 -5.46 12.43 12.85
CA GLU A 103 -6.53 12.49 13.86
C GLU A 103 -6.65 11.21 14.69
N ALA A 104 -6.43 10.04 14.06
CA ALA A 104 -6.45 8.75 14.73
C ALA A 104 -5.15 8.40 15.49
N ASP A 105 -4.10 9.23 15.37
CA ASP A 105 -2.74 8.94 15.84
C ASP A 105 -2.25 7.57 15.32
N ARG A 106 -2.38 7.38 14.00
CA ARG A 106 -2.00 6.15 13.30
C ARG A 106 -1.06 6.40 12.14
N LEU A 107 -0.28 5.36 11.84
CA LEU A 107 0.68 5.39 10.74
C LEU A 107 -0.06 5.15 9.44
N TYR A 108 0.17 6.03 8.46
CA TYR A 108 -0.25 5.81 7.08
C TYR A 108 0.97 5.70 6.16
N ALA A 109 1.28 4.48 5.73
CA ALA A 109 2.40 4.18 4.86
C ALA A 109 1.92 3.91 3.44
N ILE A 110 2.46 4.63 2.46
CA ILE A 110 2.22 4.31 1.05
C ILE A 110 3.36 3.47 0.54
N ILE A 111 3.03 2.38 -0.14
CA ILE A 111 3.98 1.44 -0.73
C ILE A 111 4.70 2.13 -1.90
N GLN A 112 5.77 2.84 -1.54
CA GLN A 112 6.67 3.54 -2.44
C GLN A 112 8.04 2.85 -2.43
N ASN A 113 8.01 1.58 -2.85
CA ASN A 113 9.09 0.61 -2.64
C ASN A 113 10.44 1.02 -3.26
N ARG A 114 10.46 1.75 -4.38
CA ARG A 114 11.70 2.25 -5.01
C ARG A 114 12.55 3.10 -4.07
N ARG A 115 11.95 3.76 -3.07
CA ARG A 115 12.69 4.50 -2.03
C ARG A 115 13.63 3.60 -1.22
N TYR A 116 13.41 2.30 -1.21
CA TYR A 116 14.22 1.31 -0.48
C TYR A 116 15.25 0.60 -1.37
N ASP A 117 15.32 0.92 -2.67
CA ASP A 117 16.35 0.37 -3.55
C ASP A 117 17.76 0.69 -2.99
N PRO A 118 18.69 -0.29 -2.91
CA PRO A 118 20.01 -0.08 -2.34
C PRO A 118 20.82 1.02 -3.03
N ASN A 119 20.65 1.21 -4.35
CA ASN A 119 21.34 2.26 -5.10
C ASN A 119 20.76 3.64 -4.78
N ILE A 120 19.43 3.76 -4.67
CA ILE A 120 18.77 5.00 -4.24
C ILE A 120 19.18 5.36 -2.81
N ARG A 121 19.19 4.38 -1.89
CA ARG A 121 19.63 4.58 -0.50
C ARG A 121 21.11 4.93 -0.41
N ARG A 122 21.96 4.35 -1.26
CA ARG A 122 23.39 4.69 -1.34
C ARG A 122 23.61 6.10 -1.86
N LEU A 123 22.89 6.49 -2.92
CA LEU A 123 22.91 7.85 -3.45
C LEU A 123 22.51 8.83 -2.36
N ARG A 124 21.38 8.60 -1.68
CA ARG A 124 20.92 9.47 -0.58
C ARG A 124 22.00 9.65 0.50
N ARG A 125 22.61 8.55 0.96
CA ARG A 125 23.70 8.63 1.95
C ARG A 125 24.94 9.37 1.46
N ALA A 126 25.27 9.30 0.16
CA ALA A 126 26.38 10.05 -0.41
C ALA A 126 26.07 11.56 -0.44
N LEU A 127 24.83 11.93 -0.75
CA LEU A 127 24.35 13.31 -0.70
C LEU A 127 24.34 13.86 0.73
N ASP A 128 23.83 13.09 1.70
CA ASP A 128 23.83 13.49 3.13
C ASP A 128 25.27 13.68 3.69
N ARG A 129 26.27 13.08 3.04
CA ARG A 129 27.70 13.20 3.38
C ARG A 129 28.43 14.25 2.55
N ASP A 130 27.71 15.05 1.77
CA ASP A 130 28.26 16.11 0.91
C ASP A 130 29.34 15.62 -0.08
N VAL A 131 29.28 14.36 -0.52
CA VAL A 131 30.32 13.72 -1.36
C VAL A 131 30.51 14.43 -2.70
N VAL A 132 29.45 15.06 -3.22
CA VAL A 132 29.44 15.75 -4.52
C VAL A 132 29.41 17.27 -4.38
N GLY A 133 29.49 17.79 -3.16
CA GLY A 133 29.28 19.21 -2.86
C GLY A 133 27.86 19.68 -3.14
N ALA A 134 27.71 20.98 -3.41
CA ALA A 134 26.42 21.59 -3.69
C ALA A 134 25.74 20.98 -4.93
N LEU A 135 24.52 20.49 -4.74
CA LEU A 135 23.67 20.02 -5.83
C LEU A 135 23.23 21.18 -6.72
N THR A 136 23.50 21.06 -8.02
CA THR A 136 23.11 22.06 -9.02
C THR A 136 21.96 21.59 -9.90
N THR A 137 21.99 20.34 -10.35
CA THR A 137 21.01 19.76 -11.27
C THR A 137 20.72 18.31 -10.91
N LEU A 138 19.45 17.92 -10.96
CA LEU A 138 18.98 16.54 -10.88
C LEU A 138 18.22 16.18 -12.16
N ASN A 139 18.60 15.08 -12.79
CA ASN A 139 17.84 14.48 -13.88
C ASN A 139 17.33 13.11 -13.43
N CYS A 140 16.07 12.81 -13.73
CA CYS A 140 15.45 11.53 -13.41
C CYS A 140 14.61 11.09 -14.60
N ASP A 141 15.03 9.99 -15.23
CA ASP A 141 14.37 9.42 -16.39
C ASP A 141 13.83 8.03 -16.06
N PHE A 142 12.57 7.80 -16.38
CA PHE A 142 11.92 6.51 -16.23
C PHE A 142 11.25 6.10 -17.54
N TYR A 143 11.77 5.02 -18.13
CA TYR A 143 11.24 4.46 -19.37
C TYR A 143 10.76 3.04 -19.13
N ILE A 144 9.54 2.75 -19.57
CA ILE A 144 9.01 1.39 -19.60
C ILE A 144 8.10 1.25 -20.82
N GLY A 145 8.34 0.23 -21.63
CA GLY A 145 7.47 -0.13 -22.75
C GLY A 145 6.31 -1.00 -22.28
N ALA A 146 5.51 -0.51 -21.33
CA ALA A 146 4.52 -1.33 -20.66
C ALA A 146 3.14 -1.31 -21.32
N HIS A 147 2.52 -2.49 -21.37
CA HIS A 147 1.08 -2.69 -21.55
C HIS A 147 0.57 -3.34 -20.27
N PHE A 148 -0.18 -2.60 -19.46
CA PHE A 148 -0.51 -3.00 -18.10
C PHE A 148 -1.84 -3.75 -17.99
N GLY A 149 -2.78 -3.52 -18.90
CA GLY A 149 -4.11 -4.10 -18.82
C GLY A 149 -4.99 -3.42 -17.76
N GLY A 150 -6.31 -3.63 -17.86
CA GLY A 150 -7.27 -3.20 -16.85
C GLY A 150 -7.31 -1.68 -16.65
N PHE A 151 -7.49 -1.23 -15.40
CA PHE A 151 -7.64 0.21 -15.10
C PHE A 151 -6.40 1.04 -15.47
N ARG A 152 -5.21 0.42 -15.48
CA ARG A 152 -3.94 1.09 -15.81
C ARG A 152 -3.85 1.53 -17.27
N ASP A 153 -4.59 0.89 -18.18
CA ASP A 153 -4.65 1.29 -19.59
C ASP A 153 -5.46 2.58 -19.80
N HIS A 154 -6.33 2.91 -18.85
CA HIS A 154 -7.16 4.11 -18.88
C HIS A 154 -6.66 5.22 -17.94
N MET A 155 -5.63 4.94 -17.13
CA MET A 155 -5.08 5.88 -16.17
C MET A 155 -4.27 6.99 -16.88
N PRO A 156 -4.65 8.27 -16.74
CA PRO A 156 -3.85 9.38 -17.22
C PRO A 156 -2.47 9.38 -16.55
N HIS A 157 -1.40 9.51 -17.33
CA HIS A 157 -0.03 9.58 -16.79
C HIS A 157 0.34 8.42 -15.87
N VAL A 158 -0.02 7.17 -16.23
CA VAL A 158 0.26 5.95 -15.44
C VAL A 158 1.71 5.85 -14.95
N LEU A 159 2.68 6.33 -15.74
CA LEU A 159 4.09 6.32 -15.33
C LEU A 159 4.37 7.24 -14.13
N LEU A 160 3.65 8.35 -14.02
CA LEU A 160 3.78 9.32 -12.94
C LEU A 160 2.95 8.92 -11.71
N LEU A 161 1.74 8.40 -11.91
CA LEU A 161 0.82 8.12 -10.81
C LEU A 161 1.04 6.74 -10.18
N ASP A 162 1.34 5.74 -11.00
CA ASP A 162 1.42 4.35 -10.56
C ASP A 162 2.85 3.78 -10.67
N MET A 163 3.79 4.41 -11.36
CA MET A 163 5.15 3.85 -11.52
C MET A 163 6.28 4.70 -10.94
N ALA A 164 5.96 5.91 -10.47
CA ALA A 164 6.91 6.84 -9.85
C ALA A 164 7.08 6.61 -8.34
#